data_AF-A0AAW2KV46-F1
#
_entry.id   AF-A0AAW2KV46-F1
#
_cell.length_a   1.000
_cell.length_b   1.000
_cell.length_c   1.000
_cell.angle_alpha   90.00
_cell.angle_beta   90.00
_cell.angle_gamma   90.00
#
_symmetry.space_group_name_H-M   'P 1'
#
loop_
_entity.id
_entity.type
_entity.pdbx_description
1 polymer ?
#
loop_
_entity_poly.entity_id
_entity_poly.type
_entity_poly.pdbx_seq_one_letter_code
_entity_poly.pdbx_strand_id
1 'polypeptide(L)'
;MNAHRDLKIIRNRPELELDEHKLNVMPKAVYTLGKEQKRRVCEWIRGLKFPDGYASSLARCVDMMKLWMPGMKSHDCYVLMQKLISIAFREIFPKHVWSTSIEVSLLFQSIYLTTLDVHKLHELENSVAIM
;
A
#
# COMPACT_ATOMS: atom_id res chain seq x y z
N MET A 1 -6.92 11.25 19.11
CA MET A 1 -7.39 12.17 18.05
C MET A 1 -6.35 13.29 17.82
N ASN A 2 -5.04 12.96 17.76
CA ASN A 2 -3.96 13.96 17.81
C ASN A 2 -2.99 13.89 16.61
N ALA A 3 -2.79 12.71 16.01
CA ALA A 3 -1.85 12.52 14.90
C ALA A 3 -2.06 13.44 13.68
N HIS A 4 -3.28 13.93 13.44
CA HIS A 4 -3.58 14.84 12.33
C HIS A 4 -3.18 16.29 12.58
N ARG A 5 -3.17 16.76 13.84
CA ARG A 5 -2.63 18.10 14.13
C ARG A 5 -1.11 18.11 14.02
N ASP A 6 -0.49 16.98 14.35
CA ASP A 6 0.96 16.81 14.24
C ASP A 6 1.44 16.83 12.78
N LEU A 7 0.58 16.44 11.81
CA LEU A 7 0.88 16.57 10.38
C LEU A 7 1.11 18.03 9.94
N LYS A 8 0.44 19.01 10.59
CA LYS A 8 0.65 20.44 10.33
C LYS A 8 2.05 20.91 10.74
N ILE A 9 2.66 20.21 11.71
CA ILE A 9 3.99 20.53 12.24
C ILE A 9 5.08 19.77 11.47
N ILE A 10 4.77 18.53 11.03
CA ILE A 10 5.78 17.60 10.51
C ILE A 10 5.87 17.61 8.97
N ARG A 11 4.79 17.94 8.23
CA ARG A 11 4.76 17.69 6.79
C ARG A 11 4.32 18.91 5.97
N ASN A 12 5.21 19.35 5.09
CA ASN A 12 5.04 20.48 4.17
C ASN A 12 4.11 20.11 2.98
N ARG A 13 2.86 19.74 3.26
CA ARG A 13 1.89 19.16 2.30
C ARG A 13 0.57 19.96 2.28
N PRO A 14 0.54 21.11 1.59
CA PRO A 14 -0.61 22.02 1.60
C PRO A 14 -1.89 21.39 1.03
N GLU A 15 -1.77 20.38 0.16
CA GLU A 15 -2.91 19.69 -0.46
C GLU A 15 -3.75 18.84 0.50
N LEU A 16 -3.27 18.61 1.73
CA LEU A 16 -3.96 17.86 2.79
C LEU A 16 -4.38 18.75 3.97
N GLU A 17 -4.22 20.07 3.86
CA GLU A 17 -4.56 21.02 4.92
C GLU A 17 -6.08 21.14 5.12
N LEU A 18 -6.47 21.36 6.37
CA LEU A 18 -7.85 21.59 6.76
C LEU A 18 -8.26 23.01 6.35
N ASP A 19 -9.23 23.10 5.45
CA ASP A 19 -9.90 24.36 5.13
C ASP A 19 -10.91 24.68 6.24
N GLU A 20 -10.61 25.67 7.07
CA GLU A 20 -11.45 26.07 8.22
C GLU A 20 -12.86 26.51 7.79
N HIS A 21 -13.05 26.87 6.51
CA HIS A 21 -14.35 27.28 5.96
C HIS A 21 -15.18 26.14 5.36
N LYS A 22 -14.60 24.95 5.14
CA LYS A 22 -15.29 23.75 4.62
C LYS A 22 -15.44 22.68 5.69
N LEU A 23 -16.36 22.92 6.63
CA LEU A 23 -17.01 21.91 7.49
C LEU A 23 -16.14 20.69 7.86
N ASN A 24 -14.92 20.83 8.38
CA ASN A 24 -14.11 19.71 8.88
C ASN A 24 -13.99 18.47 7.96
N VAL A 25 -14.22 18.58 6.64
CA VAL A 25 -14.14 17.43 5.72
C VAL A 25 -12.73 17.39 5.17
N MET A 26 -11.92 16.47 5.70
CA MET A 26 -10.56 16.24 5.21
C MET A 26 -10.59 15.82 3.73
N PRO A 27 -9.75 16.42 2.87
CA PRO A 27 -9.57 15.92 1.51
C PRO A 27 -9.03 14.49 1.56
N LYS A 28 -9.61 13.61 0.74
CA LYS A 28 -9.13 12.22 0.64
C LYS A 28 -7.71 12.24 0.12
N ALA A 29 -6.81 11.54 0.82
CA ALA A 29 -5.45 11.38 0.33
C ALA A 29 -5.45 10.66 -1.02
N VAL A 30 -4.49 11.01 -1.88
CA VAL A 30 -4.36 10.50 -3.27
C VAL A 30 -4.22 8.98 -3.38
N TYR A 31 -3.85 8.31 -2.28
CA TYR A 31 -3.75 6.86 -2.16
C TYR A 31 -5.03 6.19 -1.61
N THR A 32 -6.10 6.97 -1.34
CA THR A 32 -7.36 6.45 -0.79
C THR A 32 -8.19 5.80 -1.89
N LEU A 33 -8.47 4.52 -1.75
CA LEU A 33 -9.30 3.78 -2.69
C LEU A 33 -10.79 4.08 -2.50
N GLY A 34 -11.46 4.47 -3.59
CA GLY A 34 -12.92 4.50 -3.68
C GLY A 34 -13.54 3.09 -3.64
N LYS A 35 -14.86 3.01 -3.45
CA LYS A 35 -15.58 1.73 -3.33
C LYS A 35 -15.37 0.82 -4.55
N GLU A 36 -15.48 1.36 -5.77
CA GLU A 36 -15.26 0.59 -7.00
C GLU A 36 -13.81 0.15 -7.17
N GLN A 37 -12.84 0.99 -6.78
CA GLN A 37 -11.42 0.61 -6.81
C GLN A 37 -11.14 -0.53 -5.82
N LYS A 38 -11.68 -0.45 -4.59
CA LYS A 38 -11.58 -1.54 -3.61
C LYS A 38 -12.20 -2.83 -4.15
N ARG A 39 -13.36 -2.74 -4.81
CA ARG A 39 -14.02 -3.89 -5.42
C ARG A 39 -13.16 -4.54 -6.50
N ARG A 40 -12.58 -3.76 -7.42
CA ARG A 40 -11.66 -4.27 -8.45
C ARG A 40 -10.46 -4.98 -7.85
N VAL A 41 -9.84 -4.41 -6.81
CA VAL A 41 -8.71 -5.03 -6.11
C VAL A 41 -9.13 -6.35 -5.46
N CYS A 42 -10.26 -6.36 -4.76
CA CYS A 42 -10.77 -7.58 -4.12
C CYS A 42 -11.11 -8.68 -5.14
N GLU A 43 -11.73 -8.31 -6.28
CA GLU A 43 -12.03 -9.24 -7.37
C GLU A 43 -10.75 -9.81 -7.99
N TRP A 44 -9.74 -8.96 -8.24
CA TRP A 44 -8.44 -9.37 -8.75
C TRP A 44 -7.75 -10.34 -7.80
N ILE A 45 -7.67 -10.01 -6.50
CA ILE A 45 -7.06 -10.89 -5.47
C ILE A 45 -7.80 -12.22 -5.37
N ARG A 46 -9.13 -12.20 -5.44
CA ARG A 46 -9.95 -13.43 -5.42
C ARG A 46 -9.72 -14.31 -6.65
N GLY A 47 -9.36 -13.71 -7.78
CA GLY A 47 -9.02 -14.40 -9.02
C GLY A 47 -7.59 -14.93 -9.10
N LEU A 48 -6.69 -14.47 -8.21
CA LEU A 48 -5.29 -14.90 -8.21
C LEU A 48 -5.15 -16.39 -7.87
N LYS A 49 -4.41 -17.11 -8.71
CA LYS A 49 -4.00 -18.49 -8.48
C LYS A 49 -2.49 -18.60 -8.65
N PHE A 50 -1.83 -19.20 -7.66
CA PHE A 50 -0.41 -19.52 -7.72
C PHE A 50 -0.25 -20.98 -8.16
N PRO A 51 0.33 -21.26 -9.34
CA PRO A 51 0.37 -22.61 -9.92
C PRO A 51 1.25 -23.60 -9.15
N ASP A 52 2.20 -23.10 -8.36
CA ASP A 52 3.22 -23.84 -7.62
C ASP A 52 2.97 -23.88 -6.10
N GLY A 53 1.84 -23.34 -5.64
CA GLY A 53 1.56 -23.21 -4.21
C GLY A 53 2.42 -22.15 -3.50
N TYR A 54 3.10 -21.27 -4.25
CA TYR A 54 3.93 -20.19 -3.71
C TYR A 54 3.26 -19.41 -2.58
N ALA A 55 1.97 -19.12 -2.74
CA ALA A 55 1.10 -18.69 -1.66
C ALA A 55 -0.17 -19.53 -1.67
N SER A 56 -0.72 -19.74 -0.49
CA SER A 56 -2.08 -20.24 -0.35
C SER A 56 -3.08 -19.29 -1.00
N SER A 57 -4.21 -19.84 -1.44
CA SER A 57 -5.25 -19.06 -2.12
C SER A 57 -5.66 -17.82 -1.32
N LEU A 58 -5.36 -16.63 -1.86
CA LEU A 58 -5.70 -15.35 -1.24
C LEU A 58 -7.20 -15.07 -1.28
N ALA A 59 -7.93 -15.77 -2.15
CA ALA A 59 -9.38 -15.67 -2.27
C ALA A 59 -10.10 -15.93 -0.94
N ARG A 60 -9.57 -16.82 -0.09
CA ARG A 60 -10.14 -17.11 1.24
C ARG A 60 -10.06 -15.94 2.21
N CYS A 61 -9.16 -15.00 1.96
CA CYS A 61 -8.96 -13.83 2.81
C CYS A 61 -9.78 -12.64 2.35
N VAL A 62 -10.51 -12.71 1.23
CA VAL A 62 -11.27 -11.58 0.69
C VAL A 62 -12.72 -11.63 1.15
N ASP A 63 -13.16 -10.58 1.84
CA ASP A 63 -14.56 -10.33 2.14
C ASP A 63 -15.13 -9.33 1.12
N MET A 64 -15.92 -9.86 0.18
CA MET A 64 -16.54 -9.08 -0.89
C MET A 64 -17.71 -8.20 -0.43
N MET A 65 -18.28 -8.45 0.74
CA MET A 65 -19.36 -7.61 1.28
C MET A 65 -18.77 -6.34 1.88
N LYS A 66 -17.69 -6.47 2.65
CA LYS A 66 -17.01 -5.36 3.32
C LYS A 66 -15.85 -4.75 2.51
N LEU A 67 -15.45 -5.38 1.39
CA LEU A 67 -14.36 -4.96 0.50
C LEU A 67 -13.02 -4.79 1.24
N TRP A 68 -12.67 -5.79 2.04
CA TRP A 68 -11.46 -5.82 2.85
C TRP A 68 -10.97 -7.26 3.01
N MET A 69 -9.79 -7.43 3.61
CA MET A 69 -9.13 -8.73 3.69
C MET A 69 -8.81 -9.16 5.13
N PRO A 70 -9.78 -9.69 5.89
CA PRO A 70 -9.52 -10.15 7.25
C PRO A 70 -8.75 -11.48 7.25
N GLY A 71 -7.90 -11.67 8.26
CA GLY A 71 -7.30 -12.98 8.55
C GLY A 71 -6.26 -13.47 7.54
N MET A 72 -5.53 -12.56 6.88
CA MET A 72 -4.34 -12.95 6.12
C MET A 72 -3.25 -13.45 7.07
N LYS A 73 -2.63 -14.58 6.73
CA LYS A 73 -1.47 -15.08 7.47
C LYS A 73 -0.25 -14.23 7.13
N SER A 74 0.75 -14.17 8.01
CA SER A 74 1.97 -13.38 7.79
C SER A 74 2.66 -13.68 6.46
N HIS A 75 2.70 -14.95 6.04
CA HIS A 75 3.22 -15.36 4.74
C HIS A 75 2.43 -14.77 3.56
N ASP A 76 1.10 -14.78 3.62
CA ASP A 76 0.27 -14.21 2.55
C ASP A 76 0.40 -12.69 2.49
N CYS A 77 0.47 -12.03 3.66
CA CYS A 77 0.73 -10.59 3.77
C CYS A 77 2.08 -10.22 3.14
N TYR A 78 3.08 -11.05 3.39
CA TYR A 78 4.42 -10.88 2.85
C TYR A 78 4.43 -10.95 1.31
N VAL A 79 3.81 -11.98 0.74
CA VAL A 79 3.65 -12.11 -0.72
C VAL A 79 2.90 -10.91 -1.31
N LEU A 80 1.83 -10.47 -0.63
CA LEU A 80 1.07 -9.28 -1.05
C LEU A 80 1.97 -8.04 -1.08
N MET A 81 2.68 -7.76 0.01
CA MET A 81 3.51 -6.56 0.16
C MET A 81 4.68 -6.53 -0.83
N GLN A 82 5.35 -7.66 -1.03
CA GLN A 82 6.53 -7.71 -1.87
C GLN A 82 6.23 -7.74 -3.37
N LYS A 83 5.21 -8.50 -3.78
CA LYS A 83 5.05 -8.88 -5.18
C LYS A 83 3.77 -8.34 -5.79
N LEU A 84 2.70 -8.23 -4.99
CA LEU A 84 1.37 -7.97 -5.52
C LEU A 84 0.96 -6.50 -5.40
N ILE A 85 1.47 -5.73 -4.43
CA ILE A 85 1.13 -4.29 -4.27
C ILE A 85 1.37 -3.52 -5.59
N SER A 86 2.56 -3.66 -6.17
CA SER A 86 2.91 -2.96 -7.42
C SER A 86 2.02 -3.36 -8.60
N ILE A 87 1.53 -4.60 -8.63
CA ILE A 87 0.66 -5.11 -9.70
C ILE A 87 -0.79 -4.68 -9.47
N ALA A 88 -1.30 -4.87 -8.25
CA ALA A 88 -2.68 -4.59 -7.85
C ALA A 88 -3.07 -3.14 -8.08
N PHE A 89 -2.14 -2.22 -7.87
CA PHE A 89 -2.42 -0.78 -7.87
C PHE A 89 -1.91 -0.03 -9.11
N ARG A 90 -1.31 -0.72 -10.09
CA ARG A 90 -0.73 -0.12 -11.30
C ARG A 90 -1.70 0.77 -12.07
N GLU A 91 -2.92 0.28 -12.28
CA GLU A 91 -3.97 1.00 -13.02
C GLU A 91 -4.90 1.80 -12.11
N ILE A 92 -4.57 1.90 -10.81
CA ILE A 92 -5.42 2.52 -9.79
C ILE A 92 -4.80 3.83 -9.31
N PHE A 93 -3.49 3.84 -9.08
CA PHE A 93 -2.78 4.99 -8.53
C PHE A 93 -2.18 5.88 -9.62
N PRO A 94 -2.11 7.21 -9.38
CA PRO A 94 -1.29 8.09 -10.20
C PRO A 94 0.16 7.60 -10.23
N LYS A 95 0.88 7.85 -11.34
CA LYS A 95 2.25 7.34 -11.56
C LYS A 95 3.19 7.56 -10.37
N HIS A 96 3.14 8.72 -9.73
CA HIS A 96 4.00 9.02 -8.57
C HIS A 96 3.68 8.13 -7.35
N VAL A 97 2.40 7.94 -7.01
CA VAL A 97 1.97 7.05 -5.91
C VAL A 97 2.25 5.59 -6.24
N TRP A 98 2.10 5.21 -7.51
CA TRP A 98 2.43 3.87 -7.96
C TRP A 98 3.95 3.59 -7.89
N SER A 99 4.79 4.54 -8.28
CA SER A 99 6.26 4.44 -8.13
C SER A 99 6.65 4.21 -6.68
N THR A 100 6.08 4.99 -5.77
CA THR A 100 6.25 4.79 -4.32
C THR A 100 5.81 3.39 -3.87
N SER A 101 4.70 2.87 -4.41
CA SER A 101 4.23 1.52 -4.08
C SER A 101 5.23 0.44 -4.51
N ILE A 102 5.94 0.65 -5.64
CA ILE A 102 7.03 -0.23 -6.09
C ILE A 102 8.21 -0.14 -5.13
N GLU A 103 8.64 1.05 -4.74
CA GLU A 103 9.76 1.26 -3.80
C GLU A 103 9.49 0.57 -2.46
N VAL A 104 8.26 0.68 -1.94
CA VAL A 104 7.83 -0.04 -0.74
C VAL A 104 7.93 -1.56 -0.96
N SER A 105 7.42 -2.07 -2.08
CA SER A 105 7.57 -3.50 -2.42
C SER A 105 9.03 -3.96 -2.49
N LEU A 106 9.93 -3.13 -3.04
CA LEU A 106 11.36 -3.40 -3.12
C LEU A 106 12.03 -3.36 -1.74
N LEU A 107 11.66 -2.40 -0.90
CA LEU A 107 12.14 -2.33 0.49
C LEU A 107 11.77 -3.61 1.25
N PHE A 108 10.51 -4.05 1.16
CA PHE A 108 10.09 -5.32 1.76
C PHE A 108 10.83 -6.51 1.16
N GLN A 109 11.20 -6.49 -0.12
CA GLN A 109 12.06 -7.53 -0.70
C GLN A 109 13.46 -7.53 -0.07
N SER A 110 14.08 -6.35 0.06
CA SER A 110 15.43 -6.21 0.61
C SER A 110 15.52 -6.59 2.09
N ILE A 111 14.53 -6.22 2.91
CA ILE A 111 14.52 -6.52 4.36
C ILE A 111 14.46 -8.03 4.63
N TYR A 112 13.82 -8.80 3.75
CA TYR A 112 13.52 -10.21 3.98
C TYR A 112 14.37 -11.19 3.15
N LEU A 113 15.29 -10.69 2.32
CA LEU A 113 16.29 -11.54 1.69
C LEU A 113 17.31 -11.99 2.75
N THR A 114 17.62 -13.28 2.76
CA THR A 114 18.52 -13.95 3.72
C THR A 114 19.96 -13.41 3.70
N THR A 115 20.32 -12.66 2.67
CA THR A 115 21.53 -11.85 2.57
C THR A 115 21.13 -10.38 2.49
N LEU A 116 21.16 -9.71 3.63
CA LEU A 116 21.03 -8.26 3.74
C LEU A 116 22.25 -7.59 3.11
N ASP A 117 22.09 -7.05 1.91
CA ASP A 117 23.06 -6.14 1.32
C ASP A 117 22.82 -4.73 1.89
N VAL A 118 23.66 -4.37 2.86
CA VAL A 118 23.56 -3.09 3.60
C VAL A 118 23.64 -1.89 2.65
N HIS A 119 24.38 -2.00 1.53
CA HIS A 119 24.48 -0.92 0.56
C HIS A 119 23.14 -0.69 -0.16
N LYS A 120 22.46 -1.76 -0.58
CA LYS A 120 21.12 -1.65 -1.18
C LYS A 120 20.07 -1.14 -0.20
N LEU A 121 20.19 -1.51 1.08
CA LEU A 121 19.28 -1.01 2.12
C LEU A 121 19.42 0.51 2.29
N HIS A 122 20.65 1.02 2.27
CA HIS A 122 20.93 2.45 2.39
C HIS A 122 20.46 3.25 1.16
N GLU A 123 20.60 2.70 -0.05
CA GLU A 123 20.04 3.30 -1.27
C GLU A 123 18.50 3.37 -1.22
N LEU A 124 17.84 2.30 -0.75
CA LEU A 124 16.39 2.24 -0.60
C LEU A 124 15.88 3.19 0.49
N GLU A 125 16.55 3.26 1.64
CA GLU A 125 16.21 4.19 2.72
C GLU A 125 16.25 5.65 2.24
N ASN A 126 17.30 6.01 1.49
CA ASN A 126 17.41 7.35 0.91
C ASN A 126 16.34 7.64 -0.15
N SER A 127 15.88 6.64 -0.90
CA SER A 127 14.77 6.81 -1.86
C SER A 127 13.41 7.00 -1.17
N VAL A 128 13.18 6.31 -0.04
CA VAL A 128 11.92 6.36 0.71
C VAL A 128 11.84 7.60 1.62
N ALA A 129 12.98 8.06 2.15
CA ALA A 129 13.07 9.20 3.07
C ALA A 129 12.83 10.57 2.39
N ILE A 130 12.82 10.65 1.06
CA ILE A 130 12.58 11.90 0.32
C ILE A 130 11.06 12.17 0.10
N MET A 131 10.19 11.37 0.72
CA MET A 131 8.73 11.41 0.54
C MET A 131 7.97 12.33 1.51
#